data_AF-A0A5Y4VF62-F1
#
_entry.id   AF-A0A5Y4VF62-F1
#
_cell.length_a   1.000
_cell.length_b   1.000
_cell.length_c   1.000
_cell.angle_alpha   90.00
_cell.angle_beta   90.00
_cell.angle_gamma   90.00
#
_symmetry.space_group_name_H-M   'P 1'
#
loop_
_entity.id
_entity.type
_entity.pdbx_description
1 polymer ?
#
loop_
_entity_poly.entity_id
_entity_poly.type
_entity_poly.pdbx_seq_one_letter_code
_entity_poly.pdbx_strand_id
1 'polypeptide(L)'
;MKINLFLAFSLISLASITCAENKIKVTGIYSDLKFHDGTGDVVGTEIIIGYSSKGYWVSFQYSEGEPTFPVIVLASINKGKITFKVPSEFNEFNGEISSDGWLVGEFDGNKQKIILQRGKSYWQ
;
A
#
# COMPACT_ATOMS: atom_id res chain seq x y z
N MET A 1 19.80 70.05 -20.57
CA MET A 1 20.00 69.21 -19.36
C MET A 1 19.11 67.99 -19.50
N LYS A 2 19.68 66.81 -19.82
CA LYS A 2 18.91 65.58 -20.12
C LYS A 2 18.75 64.77 -18.83
N ILE A 3 17.52 64.47 -18.44
CA ILE A 3 17.20 63.58 -17.31
C ILE A 3 17.16 62.14 -17.86
N ASN A 4 18.08 61.30 -17.39
CA ASN A 4 18.11 59.88 -17.69
C ASN A 4 17.26 59.16 -16.65
N LEU A 5 16.09 58.68 -17.08
CA LEU A 5 15.17 57.87 -16.30
C LEU A 5 15.66 56.41 -16.33
N PHE A 6 16.38 55.99 -15.28
CA PHE A 6 16.82 54.60 -15.13
C PHE A 6 15.66 53.76 -14.56
N LEU A 7 15.03 52.96 -15.42
CA LEU A 7 14.05 51.93 -15.03
C LEU A 7 14.79 50.73 -14.42
N ALA A 8 14.62 50.50 -13.12
CA ALA A 8 15.06 49.28 -12.45
C ALA A 8 13.98 48.19 -12.60
N PHE A 9 14.19 47.27 -13.54
CA PHE A 9 13.34 46.09 -13.72
C PHE A 9 13.87 44.96 -12.84
N SER A 10 13.38 44.87 -11.60
CA SER A 10 13.72 43.79 -10.67
C SER A 10 13.02 42.50 -11.08
N LEU A 11 13.76 41.56 -11.69
CA LEU A 11 13.32 40.17 -11.89
C LEU A 11 13.14 39.48 -10.53
N ILE A 12 11.89 39.36 -10.08
CA ILE A 12 11.53 38.44 -9.00
C ILE A 12 11.41 37.05 -9.66
N SER A 13 12.47 36.25 -9.56
CA SER A 13 12.41 34.84 -9.92
C SER A 13 11.53 34.12 -8.91
N LEU A 14 10.30 33.76 -9.31
CA LEU A 14 9.49 32.79 -8.59
C LEU A 14 10.24 31.46 -8.56
N ALA A 15 10.91 31.17 -7.45
CA ALA A 15 11.37 29.83 -7.16
C ALA A 15 10.13 28.98 -6.88
N SER A 16 9.66 28.26 -7.90
CA SER A 16 8.64 27.22 -7.70
C SER A 16 9.27 26.12 -6.85
N ILE A 17 8.97 26.11 -5.55
CA ILE A 17 9.24 24.97 -4.68
C ILE A 17 8.28 23.86 -5.14
N THR A 18 8.75 23.02 -6.06
CA THR A 18 8.03 21.80 -6.41
C THR A 18 8.22 20.83 -5.25
N CYS A 19 7.23 20.72 -4.36
CA CYS A 19 7.15 19.57 -3.46
C CYS A 19 7.06 18.32 -4.34
N ALA A 20 8.08 17.47 -4.29
CA ALA A 20 8.03 16.17 -4.94
C ALA A 20 6.85 15.40 -4.35
N GLU A 21 5.82 15.16 -5.17
CA GLU A 21 4.68 14.35 -4.78
C GLU A 21 5.19 12.93 -4.53
N ASN A 22 5.17 12.49 -3.26
CA ASN A 22 5.66 11.17 -2.89
C ASN A 22 4.70 10.12 -3.45
N LYS A 23 5.05 9.58 -4.62
CA LYS A 23 4.20 8.65 -5.37
C LYS A 23 3.98 7.37 -4.56
N ILE A 24 2.73 7.06 -4.25
CA ILE A 24 2.34 5.83 -3.56
C ILE A 24 2.77 4.62 -4.39
N LYS A 25 3.57 3.74 -3.78
CA LYS A 25 3.99 2.48 -4.39
C LYS A 25 2.94 1.42 -4.11
N VAL A 26 2.00 1.24 -5.04
CA VAL A 26 0.86 0.31 -4.88
C VAL A 26 1.30 -1.17 -4.89
N THR A 27 1.88 -1.64 -6.00
CA THR A 27 2.25 -3.07 -6.16
C THR A 27 3.39 -3.44 -5.25
N GLY A 28 3.39 -4.61 -4.60
CA GLY A 28 4.42 -5.04 -3.65
C GLY A 28 3.91 -6.06 -2.65
N ILE A 29 4.76 -6.43 -1.69
CA ILE A 29 4.43 -7.36 -0.61
C ILE A 29 4.23 -6.56 0.67
N TYR A 30 3.14 -6.83 1.37
CA TYR A 30 2.79 -6.25 2.66
C TYR A 30 2.53 -7.43 3.60
N SER A 31 3.35 -7.59 4.64
CA SER A 31 3.33 -8.83 5.42
C SER A 31 3.77 -8.59 6.86
N ASP A 32 3.08 -9.23 7.79
CA ASP A 32 3.54 -9.48 9.16
C ASP A 32 3.62 -10.99 9.46
N LEU A 33 3.48 -11.82 8.42
CA LEU A 33 3.57 -13.27 8.49
C LEU A 33 4.95 -13.68 9.00
N LYS A 34 4.98 -14.53 10.02
CA LYS A 34 6.21 -14.96 10.67
C LYS A 34 6.08 -16.33 11.31
N PHE A 35 7.21 -17.01 11.44
CA PHE A 35 7.36 -18.18 12.28
C PHE A 35 7.52 -17.79 13.75
N HIS A 36 6.89 -18.54 14.65
CA HIS A 36 7.02 -18.37 16.09
C HIS A 36 7.84 -19.52 16.69
N ASP A 37 9.12 -19.27 16.98
CA ASP A 37 10.08 -20.28 17.44
C ASP A 37 9.64 -21.05 18.70
N GLY A 38 8.84 -20.42 19.57
CA GLY A 38 8.40 -21.03 20.82
C GLY A 38 7.30 -22.08 20.66
N THR A 39 6.47 -21.97 19.62
CA THR A 39 5.33 -22.87 19.38
C THR A 39 5.49 -23.70 18.12
N GLY A 40 6.34 -23.27 17.18
CA GLY A 40 6.46 -23.88 15.86
C GLY A 40 5.41 -23.40 14.87
N ASP A 41 4.64 -22.38 15.23
CA ASP A 41 3.51 -21.90 14.43
C ASP A 41 3.93 -20.89 13.36
N VAL A 42 3.14 -20.80 12.29
CA VAL A 42 3.16 -19.67 11.37
C VAL A 42 1.91 -18.83 11.61
N VAL A 43 2.13 -17.55 11.89
CA VAL A 43 1.05 -16.61 12.24
C VAL A 43 1.18 -15.30 11.49
N GLY A 44 0.05 -14.67 11.19
CA GLY A 44 -0.02 -13.35 10.58
C GLY A 44 -0.68 -13.36 9.21
N THR A 45 -0.48 -12.27 8.49
CA THR A 45 -1.13 -11.98 7.21
C THR A 45 -0.10 -11.59 6.16
N GLU A 46 -0.27 -12.08 4.95
CA GLU A 46 0.48 -11.64 3.78
C GLU A 46 -0.47 -11.20 2.66
N ILE A 47 -0.21 -10.00 2.13
CA ILE A 47 -0.90 -9.43 0.98
C ILE A 47 0.13 -9.08 -0.08
N ILE A 48 0.04 -9.72 -1.24
CA ILE A 48 0.85 -9.40 -2.41
C ILE A 48 -0.04 -8.70 -3.43
N ILE A 49 0.31 -7.47 -3.78
CA ILE A 49 -0.40 -6.66 -4.78
C ILE A 49 0.40 -6.68 -6.08
N GLY A 50 -0.21 -7.20 -7.14
CA GLY A 50 0.35 -7.17 -8.49
C GLY A 50 -0.55 -6.45 -9.48
N TYR A 51 -0.02 -6.22 -10.68
CA TYR A 51 -0.76 -5.64 -11.81
C TYR A 51 -0.65 -6.57 -13.02
N SER A 52 -1.75 -6.71 -13.76
CA SER A 52 -1.84 -7.56 -14.95
C SER A 52 -2.58 -6.82 -16.07
N SER A 53 -2.71 -7.45 -17.24
CA SER A 53 -3.54 -6.93 -18.33
C SER A 53 -5.02 -6.78 -17.96
N LYS A 54 -5.49 -7.43 -16.89
CA LYS A 54 -6.86 -7.34 -16.37
C LYS A 54 -7.00 -6.39 -15.17
N GLY A 55 -5.94 -5.65 -14.83
CA GLY A 55 -5.91 -4.75 -13.67
C GLY A 55 -5.16 -5.33 -12.48
N TYR A 56 -5.40 -4.74 -11.30
CA TYR A 56 -4.77 -5.15 -10.05
C TYR A 56 -5.33 -6.48 -9.56
N TRP A 57 -4.45 -7.28 -8.97
CA TRP A 57 -4.80 -8.51 -8.28
C TRP A 57 -4.10 -8.55 -6.92
N VAL A 58 -4.70 -9.31 -6.01
CA VAL A 58 -4.20 -9.54 -4.66
C VAL A 58 -4.07 -11.03 -4.43
N SER A 59 -2.92 -11.47 -3.94
CA SER A 59 -2.78 -12.73 -3.22
C SER A 59 -2.95 -12.44 -1.74
N PHE A 60 -3.92 -13.07 -1.09
CA PHE A 60 -4.18 -12.94 0.35
C PHE A 60 -3.94 -14.27 1.05
N GLN A 61 -3.19 -14.24 2.14
CA GLN A 61 -2.96 -15.37 3.03
C GLN A 61 -3.09 -14.91 4.48
N TYR A 62 -3.80 -15.67 5.30
CA TYR A 62 -3.90 -15.48 6.75
C TYR A 62 -3.61 -16.80 7.45
N SER A 63 -2.72 -16.82 8.43
CA SER A 63 -2.33 -18.02 9.17
C SER A 63 -2.45 -17.79 10.68
N GLU A 64 -2.96 -18.80 11.39
CA GLU A 64 -3.22 -18.78 12.83
C GLU A 64 -2.81 -20.14 13.43
N GLY A 65 -1.51 -20.45 13.35
CA GLY A 65 -0.96 -21.74 13.78
C GLY A 65 -0.30 -22.45 12.61
N GLU A 66 -1.09 -22.74 11.59
CA GLU A 66 -0.63 -23.45 10.39
C GLU A 66 -0.67 -22.54 9.14
N PRO A 67 0.28 -22.71 8.21
CA PRO A 67 0.23 -22.04 6.91
C PRO A 67 -1.04 -22.42 6.13
N THR A 68 -1.80 -21.42 5.71
CA THR A 68 -2.94 -21.61 4.81
C THR A 68 -2.55 -21.36 3.35
N PHE A 69 -3.34 -21.89 2.41
CA PHE A 69 -3.14 -21.59 0.99
C PHE A 69 -3.51 -20.14 0.68
N PRO A 70 -2.68 -19.41 -0.09
CA PRO A 70 -3.05 -18.08 -0.55
C PRO A 70 -4.20 -18.16 -1.56
N VAL A 71 -5.10 -17.18 -1.49
CA VAL A 71 -6.17 -16.98 -2.48
C VAL A 71 -5.85 -15.78 -3.36
N ILE A 72 -6.04 -15.92 -4.67
CA ILE A 72 -5.80 -14.84 -5.65
C ILE A 72 -7.12 -14.27 -6.12
N VAL A 73 -7.29 -12.96 -5.96
CA VAL A 73 -8.53 -12.23 -6.26
C VAL A 73 -8.25 -10.93 -7.01
N LEU A 74 -9.26 -10.40 -7.70
CA LEU A 74 -9.16 -9.08 -8.33
C LEU A 74 -9.26 -7.99 -7.26
N ALA A 75 -8.54 -6.90 -7.47
CA ALA A 75 -8.56 -5.73 -6.59
C ALA A 75 -8.92 -4.46 -7.36
N SER A 76 -9.74 -3.63 -6.74
CA SER A 76 -9.98 -2.25 -7.19
C SER A 76 -9.04 -1.33 -6.42
N ILE A 77 -8.20 -0.56 -7.14
CA ILE A 77 -7.28 0.39 -6.51
C ILE A 77 -7.40 1.76 -7.16
N ASN A 78 -7.65 2.78 -6.35
CA ASN A 78 -7.73 4.17 -6.79
C ASN A 78 -7.12 5.10 -5.73
N LYS A 79 -6.08 5.87 -6.11
CA LYS A 79 -5.42 6.84 -5.22
C LYS A 79 -5.04 6.26 -3.84
N GLY A 80 -4.47 5.06 -3.82
CA GLY A 80 -4.06 4.38 -2.59
C GLY A 80 -5.19 3.60 -1.90
N LYS A 81 -6.47 3.89 -2.16
CA LYS A 81 -7.58 3.10 -1.65
C LYS A 81 -7.66 1.77 -2.37
N ILE A 82 -7.81 0.69 -1.62
CA ILE A 82 -7.86 -0.67 -2.11
C ILE A 82 -9.09 -1.40 -1.55
N THR A 83 -9.80 -2.10 -2.43
CA THR A 83 -10.90 -2.99 -2.08
C THR A 83 -10.75 -4.30 -2.83
N PHE A 84 -10.95 -5.43 -2.15
CA PHE A 84 -11.01 -6.76 -2.76
C PHE A 84 -11.87 -7.69 -1.92
N LYS A 85 -12.39 -8.75 -2.53
CA LYS A 85 -13.18 -9.78 -1.85
C LYS A 85 -12.41 -11.08 -1.78
N VAL A 86 -12.39 -11.69 -0.62
CA VAL A 86 -11.84 -13.02 -0.39
C VAL A 86 -12.98 -13.98 -0.04
N PRO A 87 -12.93 -15.23 -0.53
CA PRO A 87 -13.82 -16.28 -0.03
C PRO A 87 -13.47 -16.57 1.44
N SER A 88 -14.47 -16.89 2.29
CA SER A 88 -14.40 -17.21 3.74
C SER A 88 -15.07 -16.15 4.66
N GLU A 89 -14.81 -16.23 5.97
CA GLU A 89 -15.27 -15.33 7.02
C GLU A 89 -14.80 -13.87 6.88
N PHE A 90 -13.75 -13.64 6.09
CA PHE A 90 -13.18 -12.30 5.87
C PHE A 90 -14.05 -11.43 4.93
N ASN A 91 -14.69 -12.03 3.92
CA ASN A 91 -15.52 -11.36 2.91
C ASN A 91 -14.82 -10.20 2.18
N GLU A 92 -15.14 -8.92 2.42
CA GLU A 92 -14.57 -7.78 1.70
C GLU A 92 -13.56 -7.00 2.54
N PHE A 93 -12.37 -6.77 1.99
CA PHE A 93 -11.36 -5.88 2.54
C PHE A 93 -11.55 -4.46 2.03
N ASN A 94 -11.48 -3.48 2.93
CA ASN A 94 -11.43 -2.06 2.61
C ASN A 94 -10.24 -1.41 3.31
N GLY A 95 -9.32 -0.82 2.55
CA GLY A 95 -8.11 -0.23 3.11
C GLY A 95 -7.47 0.86 2.26
N GLU A 96 -6.31 1.31 2.71
CA GLU A 96 -5.52 2.39 2.11
C GLU A 96 -4.02 2.06 2.19
N ILE A 97 -3.32 2.38 1.09
CA ILE A 97 -1.87 2.31 0.96
C ILE A 97 -1.32 3.72 1.08
N SER A 98 -0.50 3.94 2.10
CA SER A 98 0.16 5.22 2.33
C SER A 98 1.47 5.36 1.53
N SER A 99 1.95 6.59 1.37
CA SER A 99 3.18 6.88 0.62
C SER A 99 4.46 6.40 1.31
N ASP A 100 4.41 6.17 2.62
CA ASP A 100 5.47 5.56 3.44
C ASP A 100 5.39 4.02 3.48
N GLY A 101 4.46 3.41 2.73
CA GLY A 101 4.43 1.98 2.47
C GLY A 101 3.68 1.15 3.51
N TRP A 102 2.72 1.72 4.22
CA TRP A 102 1.79 0.96 5.04
C TRP A 102 0.53 0.61 4.25
N LEU A 103 0.01 -0.58 4.49
CA LEU A 103 -1.32 -0.99 4.11
C LEU A 103 -2.16 -1.13 5.38
N VAL A 104 -3.19 -0.31 5.51
CA VAL A 104 -4.09 -0.30 6.67
C VAL A 104 -5.52 -0.49 6.19
N GLY A 105 -6.28 -1.34 6.86
CA GLY A 105 -7.68 -1.52 6.54
C GLY A 105 -8.37 -2.55 7.42
N GLU A 106 -9.58 -2.91 7.04
CA GLU A 106 -10.43 -3.84 7.79
C GLU A 106 -11.23 -4.74 6.85
N PHE A 107 -11.46 -5.98 7.29
CA PHE A 107 -12.38 -6.91 6.67
C PHE A 107 -13.79 -6.75 7.23
N ASP A 108 -14.79 -6.66 6.35
CA ASP A 108 -16.17 -6.42 6.78
C ASP A 108 -16.83 -7.64 7.43
N GLY A 109 -16.39 -8.85 7.08
CA GLY A 109 -16.98 -10.12 7.52
C GLY A 109 -16.66 -10.46 8.98
N ASN A 110 -15.40 -10.32 9.39
CA ASN A 110 -14.95 -10.63 10.75
C ASN A 110 -14.41 -9.41 11.53
N LYS A 111 -14.43 -8.21 10.94
CA LYS A 111 -13.93 -6.96 11.54
C LYS A 111 -12.44 -6.97 11.87
N GLN A 112 -11.68 -7.90 11.29
CA GLN A 112 -10.25 -7.96 11.48
C GLN A 112 -9.59 -6.75 10.81
N LYS A 113 -8.84 -5.99 11.61
CA LYS A 113 -8.01 -4.89 11.15
C LYS A 113 -6.62 -5.41 10.81
N ILE A 114 -6.04 -4.91 9.72
CA ILE A 114 -4.67 -5.20 9.34
C ILE A 114 -3.87 -3.91 9.24
N ILE A 115 -2.61 -3.98 9.67
CA ILE A 115 -1.62 -2.92 9.58
C ILE A 115 -0.33 -3.59 9.12
N LEU A 116 -0.07 -3.55 7.82
CA LEU A 116 1.01 -4.29 7.20
C LEU A 116 2.03 -3.33 6.59
N GLN A 117 3.30 -3.49 6.96
CA GLN A 117 4.36 -2.74 6.33
C GLN A 117 4.80 -3.43 5.04
N ARG A 118 5.08 -2.61 4.03
CA ARG A 118 5.69 -3.08 2.79
C ARG A 118 7.07 -3.67 3.07
N GLY A 119 7.31 -4.88 2.59
CA GLY A 119 8.52 -5.62 2.90
C GLY A 119 8.80 -6.78 1.95
N LYS A 120 9.40 -7.84 2.52
CA LYS A 120 9.64 -9.12 1.85
C LYS A 120 8.56 -10.12 2.26
N SER A 121 8.34 -11.14 1.43
CA SER A 121 7.51 -12.27 1.83
C SER A 121 8.26 -13.11 2.86
N TYR A 122 7.52 -13.75 3.77
CA TYR A 122 8.08 -14.75 4.67
C TYR A 122 8.65 -15.97 3.91
N TRP A 123 8.10 -16.27 2.73
CA TRP A 123 8.44 -17.47 1.96
C TRP A 123 9.68 -17.33 1.06
N GLN A 124 10.32 -16.15 1.02
CA GLN A 124 11.40 -15.81 0.07
C GLN A 124 12.71 -15.38 0.72
#